data_AF-A0A8C4H427-F1
#
_entry.id   AF-A0A8C4H427-F1
#
_cell.length_a   1.000
_cell.length_b   1.000
_cell.length_c   1.000
_cell.angle_alpha   90.00
_cell.angle_beta   90.00
_cell.angle_gamma   90.00
#
_symmetry.space_group_name_H-M   'P 1'
#
loop_
_entity.id
_entity.type
_entity.pdbx_description
1 polymer ?
#
loop_
_entity_poly.entity_id
_entity_poly.type
_entity_poly.pdbx_seq_one_letter_code
_entity_poly.pdbx_strand_id
1 'polypeptide(L)'
;IVPAQDRLLSVRTQFISGASDPVLNQLLDKLLERRIINDEEMQSATTKVKAEKARYLIDTVRNKGHEASSVLIAALCEVDPCLSRELNFN
;
A
#
# COMPACT_ATOMS: atom_id res chain seq x y z
N ILE A 1 -12.57 -14.12 -9.91
CA ILE A 1 -11.32 -13.50 -9.42
C ILE A 1 -11.74 -12.31 -8.57
N VAL A 2 -11.30 -12.22 -7.31
CA VAL A 2 -11.61 -11.05 -6.45
C VAL A 2 -10.71 -9.89 -6.91
N PRO A 3 -11.27 -8.72 -7.24
CA PRO A 3 -10.48 -7.56 -7.64
C PRO A 3 -9.46 -7.15 -6.58
N ALA A 4 -8.27 -6.71 -7.01
CA ALA A 4 -7.19 -6.30 -6.10
C ALA A 4 -7.63 -5.23 -5.09
N GLN A 5 -8.46 -4.26 -5.49
CA GLN A 5 -8.98 -3.23 -4.59
C GLN A 5 -9.82 -3.82 -3.44
N ASP A 6 -10.58 -4.90 -3.71
CA ASP A 6 -11.41 -5.56 -2.71
C ASP A 6 -10.56 -6.42 -1.76
N ARG A 7 -9.48 -7.03 -2.27
CA ARG A 7 -8.48 -7.71 -1.44
C ARG A 7 -7.77 -6.73 -0.49
N LEU A 8 -7.39 -5.54 -0.98
CA LEU A 8 -6.81 -4.51 -0.12
C LEU A 8 -7.81 -4.03 0.94
N LEU A 9 -9.10 -3.92 0.57
CA LEU A 9 -10.13 -3.53 1.53
C LEU A 9 -10.28 -4.57 2.65
N SER A 10 -10.27 -5.87 2.31
CA SER A 10 -10.48 -6.94 3.30
C SER A 10 -9.35 -7.03 4.33
N VAL A 11 -8.11 -6.74 3.94
CA VAL A 11 -6.95 -6.79 4.84
C VAL A 11 -6.54 -5.42 5.39
N ARG A 12 -7.30 -4.36 5.09
CA ARG A 12 -6.93 -2.97 5.38
C ARG A 12 -6.51 -2.74 6.83
N THR A 13 -7.26 -3.28 7.79
CA THR A 13 -6.96 -3.12 9.21
C THR A 13 -5.63 -3.77 9.58
N GLN A 14 -5.37 -4.97 9.06
CA GLN A 14 -4.13 -5.72 9.30
C GLN A 14 -2.93 -5.02 8.67
N PHE A 15 -3.09 -4.48 7.45
CA PHE A 15 -2.07 -3.67 6.79
C PHE A 15 -1.71 -2.44 7.62
N ILE A 16 -2.70 -1.69 8.14
CA ILE A 16 -2.46 -0.48 8.94
C ILE A 16 -1.70 -0.81 10.24
N SER A 17 -2.01 -1.93 10.89
CA SER A 17 -1.32 -2.35 12.11
C SER A 17 0.06 -2.94 11.85
N GLY A 18 0.18 -3.74 10.80
CA GLY A 18 1.35 -4.58 10.50
C GLY A 18 2.45 -3.86 9.73
N ALA A 19 2.11 -2.91 8.86
CA ALA A 19 3.11 -2.20 8.07
C ALA A 19 4.00 -1.32 8.98
N SER A 20 5.30 -1.54 8.87
CA SER A 20 6.32 -0.71 9.53
C SER A 20 6.56 0.59 8.74
N ASP A 21 7.04 1.66 9.38
CA ASP A 21 7.32 2.91 8.67
C ASP A 21 8.35 2.75 7.53
N PRO A 22 9.44 1.96 7.68
CA PRO A 22 10.35 1.68 6.57
C PRO A 22 9.70 0.97 5.39
N VAL A 23 8.78 0.03 5.65
CA VAL A 23 8.01 -0.65 4.58
C VAL A 23 7.10 0.36 3.87
N LEU A 24 6.40 1.20 4.62
CA LEU A 24 5.53 2.24 4.03
C LEU A 24 6.32 3.21 3.15
N ASN A 25 7.50 3.67 3.58
CA ASN A 25 8.32 4.58 2.79
C ASN A 25 8.80 3.91 1.48
N GLN A 26 9.28 2.66 1.54
CA GLN A 26 9.67 1.92 0.33
C GLN A 26 8.48 1.67 -0.63
N LEU A 27 7.29 1.43 -0.08
CA LEU A 27 6.08 1.30 -0.90
C LEU A 27 5.74 2.63 -1.59
N LEU A 28 5.82 3.75 -0.89
CA LEU A 28 5.60 5.07 -1.47
C LEU A 28 6.59 5.34 -2.61
N ASP A 29 7.88 5.03 -2.43
CA ASP A 29 8.90 5.20 -3.47
C ASP A 29 8.56 4.37 -4.72
N LYS A 30 8.25 3.08 -4.55
CA LYS A 30 7.86 2.19 -5.67
C LYS A 30 6.57 2.66 -6.37
N LEU A 31 5.59 3.17 -5.62
CA LEU A 31 4.34 3.67 -6.17
C LEU A 31 4.54 4.98 -6.95
N LEU A 32 5.45 5.84 -6.49
CA LEU A 32 5.82 7.08 -7.18
C LEU A 32 6.60 6.77 -8.47
N GLU A 33 7.58 5.86 -8.43
CA GLU A 33 8.33 5.39 -9.61
C GLU A 33 7.40 4.85 -10.70
N ARG A 34 6.36 4.10 -10.30
CA ARG A 34 5.34 3.55 -11.20
C ARG A 34 4.21 4.53 -11.53
N ARG A 35 4.29 5.78 -11.07
CA ARG A 35 3.30 6.86 -11.28
C ARG A 35 1.88 6.49 -10.82
N ILE A 36 1.76 5.62 -9.82
CA ILE A 36 0.49 5.31 -9.18
C ILE A 36 0.08 6.47 -8.28
N ILE A 37 1.04 7.01 -7.53
CA ILE A 37 0.88 8.25 -6.78
C ILE A 37 1.70 9.37 -7.43
N ASN A 38 1.27 10.61 -7.24
CA ASN A 38 2.00 11.80 -7.69
C ASN A 38 2.82 12.42 -6.54
N ASP A 39 3.58 13.47 -6.86
CA ASP A 39 4.41 14.17 -5.86
C ASP A 39 3.59 14.76 -4.71
N GLU A 40 2.39 15.27 -4.96
CA GLU A 40 1.52 15.83 -3.93
C GLU A 40 1.03 14.74 -2.96
N GLU A 41 0.63 13.59 -3.48
CA GLU A 41 0.22 12.43 -2.68
C GLU A 41 1.41 11.87 -1.87
N MET A 42 2.60 11.86 -2.46
CA MET A 42 3.84 11.51 -1.76
C MET A 42 4.11 12.45 -0.58
N GLN A 43 4.10 13.77 -0.80
CA GLN A 43 4.30 14.75 0.28
C GLN A 43 3.21 14.66 1.35
N SER A 44 1.97 14.41 0.95
CA SER A 44 0.87 14.18 1.90
C SER A 44 1.14 12.93 2.75
N ALA A 45 1.66 11.85 2.17
CA ALA A 45 1.96 10.63 2.92
C ALA A 45 3.14 10.78 3.87
N THR A 46 4.23 11.45 3.45
CA THR A 46 5.47 11.58 4.25
C THR A 46 5.29 12.40 5.52
N THR A 47 4.34 13.35 5.54
CA THR A 47 4.02 14.18 6.71
C THR A 47 3.18 13.47 7.78
N LYS A 48 2.63 12.29 7.49
CA LYS A 48 1.73 11.54 8.39
C LYS A 48 2.48 10.62 9.33
N VAL A 49 1.92 10.40 10.52
CA VAL A 49 2.38 9.35 11.43
C VAL A 49 2.10 7.96 10.84
N LYS A 50 2.87 6.94 11.24
CA LYS A 50 2.85 5.58 10.66
C LYS A 50 1.44 5.04 10.34
N ALA A 51 0.53 5.06 11.32
CA ALA A 51 -0.82 4.49 11.14
C ALA A 51 -1.67 5.30 10.15
N GLU A 52 -1.54 6.63 10.16
CA GLU A 52 -2.22 7.51 9.21
C GLU A 52 -1.62 7.40 7.81
N LYS A 53 -0.30 7.27 7.71
CA LYS A 53 0.43 7.03 6.46
C LYS A 53 -0.02 5.71 5.83
N ALA A 54 -0.08 4.62 6.60
CA ALA A 54 -0.56 3.33 6.11
C ALA A 54 -2.00 3.42 5.60
N ARG A 55 -2.87 4.07 6.37
CA ARG A 55 -4.28 4.30 5.99
C ARG A 55 -4.38 5.10 4.70
N TYR A 56 -3.65 6.20 4.62
CA TYR A 56 -3.63 7.07 3.45
C TYR A 56 -3.15 6.29 2.21
N LEU A 57 -2.03 5.58 2.31
CA LEU A 57 -1.46 4.82 1.21
C LEU A 57 -2.44 3.79 0.65
N ILE A 58 -2.99 2.92 1.51
CA ILE A 58 -3.89 1.85 1.05
C ILE A 58 -5.22 2.41 0.51
N ASP A 59 -5.77 3.47 1.12
CA ASP A 59 -7.03 4.06 0.66
C ASP A 59 -6.83 4.81 -0.67
N THR A 60 -5.75 5.58 -0.81
CA THR A 60 -5.41 6.29 -2.05
C THR A 60 -5.20 5.33 -3.22
N VAL A 61 -4.41 4.27 -3.04
CA VAL A 61 -4.17 3.30 -4.10
C VAL A 61 -5.46 2.53 -4.45
N ARG A 62 -6.24 2.13 -3.44
CA ARG A 62 -7.51 1.42 -3.65
C ARG A 62 -8.48 2.25 -4.49
N ASN A 63 -8.59 3.55 -4.20
CA ASN A 63 -9.47 4.47 -4.91
C ASN A 63 -9.07 4.69 -6.37
N LYS A 64 -7.81 4.44 -6.73
CA LYS A 64 -7.32 4.48 -8.12
C LYS A 64 -7.64 3.21 -8.91
N GLY A 65 -8.19 2.18 -8.25
CA GLY A 65 -8.77 1.01 -8.90
C GLY A 65 -7.85 -0.20 -8.96
N HIS A 66 -8.23 -1.16 -9.81
CA HIS A 66 -7.68 -2.51 -9.86
C HIS A 66 -6.19 -2.57 -10.18
N GLU A 67 -5.75 -1.83 -11.20
CA GLU A 67 -4.35 -1.86 -11.64
C GLU A 67 -3.43 -1.27 -10.58
N ALA A 68 -3.79 -0.11 -10.03
CA ALA A 68 -3.05 0.52 -8.94
C ALA A 68 -2.97 -0.39 -7.71
N SER A 69 -4.09 -1.01 -7.35
CA SER A 69 -4.17 -1.95 -6.23
C SER A 69 -3.28 -3.18 -6.44
N SER A 70 -3.25 -3.71 -7.66
CA SER A 70 -2.39 -4.84 -8.02
C SER A 70 -0.91 -4.48 -7.90
N VAL A 71 -0.54 -3.26 -8.29
CA VAL A 71 0.83 -2.75 -8.15
C VAL A 71 1.25 -2.64 -6.68
N LEU A 72 0.38 -2.15 -5.79
CA LEU A 72 0.68 -2.11 -4.35
C LEU A 72 0.86 -3.52 -3.76
N ILE A 73 -0.01 -4.47 -4.12
CA ILE A 73 0.13 -5.85 -3.65
C ILE A 73 1.48 -6.44 -4.10
N ALA A 74 1.82 -6.28 -5.38
CA ALA A 74 3.11 -6.75 -5.90
C ALA A 74 4.30 -6.09 -5.20
N ALA A 75 4.26 -4.76 -5.03
CA ALA A 75 5.30 -4.03 -4.32
C ALA A 75 5.45 -4.49 -2.86
N LEU A 76 4.35 -4.79 -2.17
CA LEU A 76 4.39 -5.33 -0.82
C LEU A 76 5.00 -6.73 -0.78
N CYS A 77 4.67 -7.60 -1.73
CA CYS A 77 5.30 -8.93 -1.83
C CYS A 77 6.80 -8.86 -2.08
N GLU A 78 7.29 -7.82 -2.74
CA GLU A 78 8.73 -7.56 -2.93
C GLU A 78 9.39 -6.99 -1.66
N VAL A 79 8.76 -6.00 -1.03
CA VAL A 79 9.35 -5.23 0.10
C VAL A 79 9.26 -5.99 1.42
N ASP A 80 8.14 -6.66 1.68
CA ASP A 80 7.90 -7.40 2.91
C ASP A 80 7.15 -8.71 2.63
N PRO A 81 7.88 -9.77 2.21
CA PRO A 81 7.29 -11.07 1.95
C PRO A 81 6.61 -11.71 3.16
N CYS A 82 7.04 -11.35 4.39
CA CYS A 82 6.47 -11.84 5.63
C CYS A 82 5.08 -11.25 5.83
N LEU A 83 4.96 -9.92 5.80
CA LEU A 83 3.67 -9.26 5.89
C LEU A 83 2.74 -9.66 4.74
N SER A 84 3.25 -9.79 3.51
CA SER A 84 2.43 -10.28 2.39
C SER A 84 1.86 -11.69 2.61
N ARG A 85 2.61 -12.57 3.29
CA ARG A 85 2.10 -13.89 3.67
C ARG A 85 1.03 -13.79 4.75
N GLU A 86 1.22 -12.95 5.76
CA GLU A 86 0.22 -12.70 6.82
C GLU A 86 -1.10 -12.15 6.25
N LEU A 87 -1.01 -11.32 5.21
CA LEU A 87 -2.17 -10.73 4.52
C LEU A 87 -2.73 -11.63 3.40
N ASN A 88 -2.20 -12.84 3.20
CA ASN A 88 -2.64 -13.79 2.16
C ASN A 88 -2.59 -13.20 0.72
N PHE A 89 -1.51 -12.47 0.43
CA PHE A 89 -1.24 -11.98 -0.93
C PHE A 89 -0.44 -12.95 -1.79
N ASN A 90 0.35 -13.81 -1.14
CA ASN A 90 1.15 -14.89 -1.75
C ASN A 90 0.39 -16.21 -1.82
#